data_AF-X1LX74-F1
#
_entry.id   AF-X1LX74-F1
#
_cell.length_a   1.000
_cell.length_b   1.000
_cell.length_c   1.000
_cell.angle_alpha   90.00
_cell.angle_beta   90.00
_cell.angle_gamma   90.00
#
_symmetry.space_group_name_H-M   'P 1'
#
loop_
_entity.id
_entity.type
_entity.pdbx_description
1 polymer ?
#
loop_
_entity_poly.entity_id
_entity_poly.type
_entity_poly.pdbx_seq_one_letter_code
_entity_poly.pdbx_strand_id
1 'polypeptide(L)'
;MLYISEEQLNLYMSLFRGRNDIYAKRWEKYGKSGYAPAYRFDWNEYLRHKARGGNFKNFTNKEKIPLTRDVVKKHLIGAYFIGIYPLLEDNTSYFIAVDFDGKGWRKDSKKFMDECKSLKIPIAFSFFSFPSAIRSL
;
A
#
# COMPACT_ATOMS: atom_id res chain seq x y z
N MET A 1 -12.31 -4.22 22.84
CA MET A 1 -11.03 -3.67 22.34
C MET A 1 -10.39 -4.74 21.47
N LEU A 2 -10.18 -4.49 20.18
CA LEU A 2 -9.52 -5.46 19.30
C LEU A 2 -8.07 -5.63 19.77
N TYR A 3 -7.69 -6.85 20.11
CA TYR A 3 -6.33 -7.21 20.51
C TYR A 3 -5.67 -7.97 19.36
N ILE A 4 -4.51 -7.50 18.91
CA ILE A 4 -3.68 -8.17 17.89
C ILE A 4 -2.53 -8.85 18.62
N SER A 5 -2.46 -10.18 18.53
CA SER A 5 -1.36 -10.93 19.13
C SER A 5 -0.05 -10.67 18.40
N GLU A 6 1.08 -10.89 19.08
CA GLU A 6 2.40 -10.76 18.45
C GLU A 6 2.58 -11.76 17.31
N GLU A 7 1.96 -12.95 17.39
CA GLU A 7 1.95 -13.95 16.32
C GLU A 7 1.18 -13.47 15.08
N GLN A 8 -0.01 -12.91 15.25
CA GLN A 8 -0.81 -12.33 14.16
C GLN A 8 -0.06 -11.18 13.49
N LEU A 9 0.58 -10.33 14.29
CA LEU A 9 1.37 -9.21 13.78
C LEU A 9 2.60 -9.69 13.00
N ASN A 10 3.31 -10.69 13.52
CA ASN A 10 4.46 -11.29 12.84
C ASN A 10 4.04 -11.93 11.52
N LEU A 11 2.93 -12.67 11.51
CA LEU A 11 2.39 -13.27 10.29
C LEU A 11 2.05 -12.19 9.25
N TYR A 12 1.31 -11.14 9.65
CA TYR A 12 0.97 -10.05 8.74
C TYR A 12 2.22 -9.37 8.16
N MET A 13 3.18 -9.01 9.00
CA MET A 13 4.42 -8.36 8.55
C MET A 13 5.32 -9.28 7.72
N SER A 14 5.19 -10.61 7.86
CA SER A 14 5.92 -11.57 7.03
C SER A 14 5.31 -11.74 5.63
N LEU A 15 3.99 -11.60 5.50
CA LEU A 15 3.26 -11.70 4.24
C LEU A 15 3.31 -10.39 3.45
N PHE A 16 3.10 -9.25 4.12
CA PHE A 16 3.00 -7.93 3.49
C PHE A 16 4.30 -7.14 3.63
N ARG A 17 5.38 -7.70 3.08
CA ARG A 17 6.72 -7.10 3.13
C ARG A 17 6.94 -6.11 2.02
N GLY A 18 7.64 -5.03 2.33
CA GLY A 18 8.08 -4.03 1.38
C GLY A 18 9.15 -3.15 2.02
N ARG A 19 9.15 -1.87 1.65
CA ARG A 19 9.98 -0.87 2.33
C ARG A 19 9.53 -0.66 3.78
N ASN A 20 10.51 -0.61 4.68
CA ASN A 20 10.28 -0.34 6.10
C ASN A 20 10.61 1.11 6.49
N ASP A 21 11.30 1.86 5.63
CA ASP A 21 11.67 3.26 5.88
C ASP A 21 10.52 4.24 5.64
N ILE A 22 9.48 3.82 4.92
CA ILE A 22 8.28 4.62 4.64
C ILE A 22 7.08 3.74 4.31
N TYR A 23 5.87 4.24 4.60
CA TYR A 23 4.61 3.64 4.20
C TYR A 23 3.68 4.68 3.57
N ALA A 24 2.66 4.23 2.84
CA ALA A 24 1.63 5.10 2.30
C ALA A 24 0.48 5.22 3.31
N LYS A 25 0.08 6.42 3.70
CA LYS A 25 -1.07 6.66 4.56
C LYS A 25 -2.29 7.01 3.71
N ARG A 26 -3.44 6.36 3.96
CA ARG A 26 -4.70 6.75 3.34
C ARG A 26 -5.10 8.13 3.83
N TRP A 27 -5.54 8.98 2.92
CA TRP A 27 -6.16 10.25 3.21
C TRP A 27 -7.54 10.30 2.56
N GLU A 28 -8.42 11.08 3.16
CA GLU A 28 -9.76 11.35 2.64
C GLU A 28 -10.09 12.82 2.91
N LYS A 29 -10.46 13.56 1.86
CA LYS A 29 -10.76 14.99 1.94
C LYS A 29 -11.73 15.38 0.83
N TYR A 30 -12.82 16.06 1.19
CA TYR A 30 -13.81 16.59 0.24
C TYR A 30 -14.33 15.53 -0.76
N GLY A 31 -14.69 14.34 -0.27
CA GLY A 31 -15.20 13.24 -1.10
C GLY A 31 -14.15 12.56 -1.98
N LYS A 32 -12.89 13.01 -1.96
CA LYS A 32 -11.76 12.34 -2.60
C LYS A 32 -10.98 11.56 -1.58
N SER A 33 -10.41 10.43 -2.00
CA SER A 33 -9.51 9.64 -1.18
C SER A 33 -8.30 9.19 -1.99
N GLY A 34 -7.24 8.81 -1.29
CA GLY A 34 -6.03 8.30 -1.92
C GLY A 34 -5.00 7.87 -0.88
N TYR A 35 -3.80 7.55 -1.36
CA TYR A 35 -2.66 7.20 -0.53
C TYR A 35 -1.52 8.18 -0.81
N ALA A 36 -0.82 8.61 0.23
CA ALA A 36 0.35 9.47 0.12
C ALA A 36 1.45 8.98 1.06
N PRO A 37 2.74 9.16 0.73
CA PRO A 37 3.81 8.72 1.63
C PRO A 37 3.72 9.44 2.98
N ALA A 38 3.95 8.69 4.06
CA ALA A 38 3.91 9.22 5.41
C ALA A 38 5.20 9.99 5.72
N TYR A 39 5.07 11.32 5.80
CA TYR A 39 6.17 12.21 6.17
C TYR A 39 5.86 12.95 7.46
N ARG A 40 6.91 13.21 8.24
CA ARG A 40 6.94 14.14 9.36
C ARG A 40 7.57 15.45 8.87
N PHE A 41 6.88 16.58 9.07
CA PHE A 41 7.35 17.89 8.68
C PHE A 41 6.62 19.00 9.43
N ASP A 42 7.18 20.21 9.43
CA ASP A 42 6.53 21.40 9.98
C ASP A 42 5.54 22.00 8.98
N TRP A 43 4.28 22.13 9.40
CA TRP A 43 3.22 22.62 8.53
C TRP A 43 3.39 24.11 8.17
N ASN A 44 3.86 24.94 9.11
CA ASN A 44 4.04 26.37 8.87
C ASN A 44 5.18 26.63 7.88
N GLU A 45 6.26 25.86 7.97
CA GLU A 45 7.36 25.89 7.02
C GLU A 45 6.93 25.45 5.63
N TYR A 46 6.18 24.35 5.54
CA TYR A 46 5.64 23.90 4.26
C TYR A 46 4.71 24.96 3.64
N LEU A 47 3.88 25.63 4.43
CA LEU A 47 3.02 26.72 3.94
C LEU A 47 3.83 27.91 3.42
N ARG A 48 4.91 28.31 4.11
CA ARG A 48 5.83 29.37 3.62
C ARG A 48 6.52 28.96 2.32
N HIS A 49 6.99 27.72 2.23
CA HIS A 49 7.58 27.17 1.02
C HIS A 49 6.59 27.18 -0.15
N LYS A 50 5.36 26.74 0.11
CA LYS A 50 4.27 26.72 -0.87
C LYS A 50 3.90 28.14 -1.34
N ALA A 51 3.87 29.12 -0.43
CA ALA A 51 3.60 30.51 -0.77
C ALA A 51 4.67 31.13 -1.71
N ARG A 52 5.90 30.60 -1.69
CA ARG A 52 6.99 31.00 -2.60
C ARG A 52 6.99 30.21 -3.93
N GLY A 53 5.92 29.48 -4.24
CA GLY A 53 5.81 28.66 -5.46
C GLY A 53 6.34 27.23 -5.32
N GLY A 54 6.77 26.82 -4.12
CA GLY A 54 7.17 25.45 -3.83
C GLY A 54 5.99 24.45 -3.82
N ASN A 55 6.31 23.15 -3.87
CA ASN A 55 5.34 22.07 -3.73
C ASN A 55 5.88 20.98 -2.79
N PHE A 56 5.05 19.98 -2.47
CA PHE A 56 5.48 18.94 -1.53
C PHE A 56 6.59 18.04 -2.08
N LYS A 57 6.75 17.94 -3.41
CA LYS A 57 7.81 17.13 -4.03
C LYS A 57 9.19 17.76 -3.80
N ASN A 58 9.32 19.07 -4.01
CA ASN A 58 10.58 19.81 -3.84
C ASN A 58 10.81 20.38 -2.44
N PHE A 59 9.87 20.18 -1.50
CA PHE A 59 10.09 20.50 -0.10
C PHE A 59 11.05 19.48 0.53
N THR A 60 12.19 19.94 1.04
CA THR A 60 13.29 19.09 1.54
C THR A 60 13.21 18.84 3.05
N ASN A 61 12.61 19.75 3.83
CA ASN A 61 12.49 19.61 5.28
C ASN A 61 11.33 18.69 5.68
N LYS A 62 11.43 17.42 5.25
CA LYS A 62 10.47 16.37 5.57
C LYS A 62 11.23 15.06 5.80
N GLU A 63 10.79 14.30 6.78
CA GLU A 63 11.40 13.04 7.15
C GLU A 63 10.43 11.88 6.89
N LYS A 64 10.94 10.78 6.35
CA LYS A 64 10.13 9.57 6.16
C LYS A 64 9.74 9.00 7.53
N ILE A 65 8.48 8.56 7.67
CA ILE A 65 8.04 7.87 8.87
C ILE A 65 8.13 6.36 8.62
N PRO A 66 8.92 5.61 9.42
CA PRO A 66 9.11 4.18 9.20
C PRO A 66 7.82 3.38 9.46
N LEU A 67 7.70 2.25 8.77
CA LEU A 67 6.63 1.28 8.99
C LEU A 67 6.94 0.46 10.26
N THR A 68 6.44 0.92 11.40
CA THR A 68 6.65 0.23 12.68
C THR A 68 5.52 -0.75 13.01
N ARG A 69 5.78 -1.64 13.98
CA ARG A 69 4.77 -2.55 14.56
C ARG A 69 3.53 -1.80 15.01
N ASP A 70 3.68 -0.64 15.65
CA ASP A 70 2.56 0.17 16.12
C ASP A 70 1.74 0.76 14.97
N VAL A 71 2.39 1.14 13.87
CA VAL A 71 1.70 1.59 12.66
C VAL A 71 0.84 0.49 12.08
N VAL A 72 1.38 -0.74 12.00
CA VAL A 72 0.64 -1.92 11.54
C VAL A 72 -0.48 -2.30 12.50
N LYS A 73 -0.28 -2.27 13.82
CA LYS A 73 -1.34 -2.51 14.82
C LYS A 73 -2.50 -1.54 14.63
N LYS A 74 -2.22 -0.24 14.50
CA LYS A 74 -3.22 0.80 14.23
C LYS A 74 -3.96 0.59 12.91
N HIS A 75 -3.28 0.05 11.91
CA HIS A 75 -3.92 -0.37 10.67
C HIS A 75 -4.90 -1.52 10.85
N LEU A 76 -4.47 -2.60 11.52
CA LEU A 76 -5.28 -3.80 11.73
C LEU A 76 -6.52 -3.57 12.59
N ILE A 77 -6.48 -2.64 13.54
CA ILE A 77 -7.65 -2.26 14.34
C ILE A 77 -8.55 -1.23 13.65
N GLY A 78 -8.21 -0.78 12.44
CA GLY A 78 -9.00 0.17 11.67
C GLY A 78 -8.86 1.64 12.09
N ALA A 79 -7.84 2.01 12.89
CA ALA A 79 -7.63 3.41 13.29
C ALA A 79 -7.23 4.30 12.10
N TYR A 80 -6.50 3.74 11.13
CA TYR A 80 -6.25 4.33 9.82
C TYR A 80 -5.77 3.27 8.83
N PHE A 81 -5.90 3.53 7.53
CA PHE A 81 -5.42 2.59 6.51
C PHE A 81 -4.03 2.96 6.00
N ILE A 82 -3.19 1.95 5.80
CA ILE A 82 -1.85 2.11 5.22
C ILE A 82 -1.71 1.23 3.98
N GLY A 83 -0.80 1.63 3.10
CA GLY A 83 -0.28 0.81 2.00
C GLY A 83 1.23 0.64 2.16
N ILE A 84 1.74 -0.46 1.62
CA ILE A 84 3.18 -0.76 1.57
C ILE A 84 3.75 -0.37 0.20
N TYR A 85 5.04 -0.05 0.17
CA TYR A 85 5.78 0.10 -1.09
C TYR A 85 6.50 -1.22 -1.39
N PRO A 86 6.03 -2.02 -2.37
CA PRO A 86 6.58 -3.36 -2.63
C PRO A 86 7.96 -3.34 -3.28
N LEU A 87 8.25 -2.30 -4.09
CA LEU A 87 9.55 -2.10 -4.72
C LEU A 87 10.57 -1.54 -3.72
N LEU A 88 11.66 -2.28 -3.52
CA LEU A 88 12.77 -1.91 -2.66
C LEU A 88 13.75 -0.97 -3.37
N GLU A 89 14.70 -0.40 -2.63
CA GLU A 89 15.66 0.58 -3.17
C GLU A 89 16.66 -0.04 -4.16
N ASP A 90 16.87 -1.35 -4.09
CA ASP A 90 17.69 -2.12 -5.02
C ASP A 90 16.91 -2.64 -6.25
N ASN A 91 15.69 -2.13 -6.47
CA ASN A 91 14.75 -2.56 -7.51
C ASN A 91 14.28 -4.02 -7.40
N THR A 92 14.43 -4.66 -6.23
CA THR A 92 13.84 -5.97 -5.95
C THR A 92 12.47 -5.83 -5.29
N SER A 93 11.73 -6.94 -5.18
CA SER A 93 10.43 -7.00 -4.49
C SER A 93 10.26 -8.37 -3.82
N TYR A 94 9.51 -8.41 -2.71
CA TYR A 94 9.16 -9.65 -2.03
C TYR A 94 7.99 -10.40 -2.68
N PHE A 95 7.14 -9.69 -3.41
CA PHE A 95 5.99 -10.29 -4.10
C PHE A 95 5.66 -9.52 -5.38
N ILE A 96 4.87 -10.16 -6.23
CA ILE A 96 4.36 -9.57 -7.46
C ILE A 96 2.83 -9.58 -7.37
N ALA A 97 2.21 -8.48 -7.78
CA ALA A 97 0.77 -8.42 -8.01
C ALA A 97 0.54 -8.38 -9.52
N VAL A 98 -0.34 -9.27 -10.02
CA VAL A 98 -0.70 -9.36 -11.43
C VAL A 98 -2.19 -9.08 -11.54
N ASP A 99 -2.54 -8.06 -12.33
CA ASP A 99 -3.93 -7.73 -12.64
C ASP A 99 -4.32 -8.39 -13.97
N PHE A 100 -5.48 -9.06 -13.96
CA PHE A 100 -6.02 -9.73 -15.14
C PHE A 100 -7.33 -9.05 -15.53
N ASP A 101 -7.36 -8.45 -16.72
CA ASP A 101 -8.49 -7.71 -17.25
C ASP A 101 -9.02 -8.30 -18.58
N GLY A 102 -10.04 -7.66 -19.16
CA GLY A 102 -10.62 -8.08 -20.43
C GLY A 102 -11.56 -9.29 -20.36
N LYS A 103 -12.05 -9.78 -21.50
CA LYS A 103 -13.07 -10.86 -21.56
C LYS A 103 -12.52 -12.23 -21.15
N GLY A 104 -11.20 -12.43 -21.22
CA GLY A 104 -10.49 -13.69 -20.95
C GLY A 104 -9.96 -13.87 -19.53
N TRP A 105 -10.07 -12.84 -18.68
CA TRP A 105 -9.35 -12.76 -17.39
C TRP A 105 -9.47 -14.02 -16.52
N ARG A 106 -10.64 -14.67 -16.48
CA ARG A 106 -10.87 -15.90 -15.70
C ARG A 106 -9.99 -17.06 -16.17
N LYS A 107 -9.88 -17.22 -17.49
CA LYS A 107 -9.07 -18.28 -18.10
C LYS A 107 -7.58 -17.98 -17.90
N ASP A 108 -7.18 -16.73 -18.09
CA ASP A 108 -5.78 -16.32 -18.01
C ASP A 108 -5.26 -16.38 -16.57
N SER A 109 -6.02 -15.85 -15.61
CA SER A 109 -5.69 -15.95 -14.18
C SER A 109 -5.62 -17.41 -13.71
N LYS A 110 -6.53 -18.28 -14.17
CA LYS A 110 -6.48 -19.71 -13.86
C LYS A 110 -5.22 -20.36 -14.40
N LYS A 111 -4.89 -20.13 -15.68
CA LYS A 111 -3.68 -20.68 -16.30
C LYS A 111 -2.42 -20.21 -15.57
N PHE A 112 -2.36 -18.93 -15.20
CA PHE A 112 -1.26 -18.38 -14.42
C PHE A 112 -1.14 -19.04 -13.05
N MET A 113 -2.25 -19.23 -12.33
CA MET A 113 -2.26 -19.94 -11.06
C MET A 113 -1.78 -21.39 -11.17
N ASP A 114 -2.20 -22.10 -12.22
CA ASP A 114 -1.79 -23.48 -12.46
C ASP A 114 -0.29 -23.58 -12.73
N GLU A 115 0.28 -22.60 -13.44
CA GLU A 115 1.73 -22.50 -13.66
C GLU A 115 2.50 -22.13 -12.38
N CYS A 116 2.00 -21.19 -11.57
CA CYS A 116 2.62 -20.90 -10.26
C CYS A 116 2.65 -22.16 -9.38
N LYS A 117 1.57 -22.95 -9.38
CA LYS A 117 1.51 -24.22 -8.64
C LYS A 117 2.50 -25.25 -9.18
N SER A 118 2.64 -25.40 -10.49
CA SER A 118 3.62 -26.34 -11.09
C SER A 118 5.05 -25.98 -10.69
N LEU A 119 5.35 -24.67 -10.62
CA LEU A 119 6.64 -24.12 -10.19
C LEU A 119 6.80 -24.02 -8.66
N LYS A 120 5.80 -24.46 -7.88
CA LYS A 120 5.76 -24.37 -6.41
C LYS A 120 5.94 -22.94 -5.87
N ILE A 121 5.47 -21.95 -6.62
CA ILE A 121 5.44 -20.54 -6.21
C ILE A 121 4.16 -20.29 -5.41
N PRO A 122 4.25 -19.81 -4.16
CA PRO A 122 3.08 -19.43 -3.38
C PRO A 122 2.25 -18.36 -4.09
N ILE A 123 0.94 -18.57 -4.19
CA ILE A 123 0.02 -17.64 -4.85
C ILE A 123 -1.26 -17.48 -4.04
N ALA A 124 -1.76 -16.25 -3.99
CA ALA A 124 -3.09 -15.91 -3.50
C ALA A 124 -3.89 -15.27 -4.64
N PHE A 125 -5.17 -15.60 -4.72
CA PHE A 125 -6.06 -15.07 -5.74
C PHE A 125 -7.20 -14.30 -5.07
N SER A 126 -7.45 -13.07 -5.55
CA SER A 126 -8.56 -12.24 -5.12
C SER A 126 -9.40 -11.86 -6.33
N PHE A 127 -10.71 -11.97 -6.22
CA PHE A 127 -11.65 -11.52 -7.24
C PHE A 127 -12.40 -10.30 -6.73
N PHE A 128 -12.32 -9.19 -7.47
CA PHE A 128 -13.10 -8.00 -7.22
C PHE A 128 -14.17 -7.88 -8.29
N SER A 129 -15.44 -7.96 -7.88
CA SER A 129 -16.55 -7.56 -8.74
C SER A 129 -16.93 -6.13 -8.38
N PHE A 130 -16.64 -5.18 -9.26
CA PHE A 130 -17.24 -3.86 -9.14
C PHE A 130 -18.73 -3.97 -9.49
N PRO A 131 -19.64 -3.44 -8.66
CA PRO A 131 -21.01 -3.17 -9.10
C PRO A 131 -20.94 -2.35 -10.39
N SER A 132 -21.81 -2.65 -11.35
CA SER A 132 -21.85 -2.11 -12.71
C SER A 132 -21.89 -0.57 -12.84
N ALA A 133 -21.93 0.16 -11.73
CA ALA A 133 -21.95 1.62 -11.67
C ALA A 133 -20.56 2.29 -11.74
N ILE A 134 -19.44 1.53 -11.71
CA ILE A 134 -18.08 2.10 -11.78
C ILE A 134 -17.33 1.50 -12.97
N ARG A 135 -17.81 1.77 -14.18
CA ARG A 135 -17.11 1.51 -15.45
C ARG A 135 -16.86 2.82 -16.19
N SER A 136 -16.07 3.71 -15.59
CA SER A 136 -15.47 4.84 -16.30
C SER A 136 -14.35 5.45 -15.46
N LEU A 137 -13.15 4.89 -15.61
CA LEU A 137 -11.88 5.61 -15.55
C LEU A 137 -11.06 5.15 -16.76
#